data_AF-A0A8S4BUZ7-F1
#
_entry.id   AF-A0A8S4BUZ7-F1
#
_cell.length_a   1.000
_cell.length_b   1.000
_cell.length_c   1.000
_cell.angle_alpha   90.00
_cell.angle_beta   90.00
_cell.angle_gamma   90.00
#
_symmetry.space_group_name_H-M   'P 1'
#
loop_
_entity.id
_entity.type
_entity.pdbx_description
1 polymer ?
#
loop_
_entity_poly.entity_id
_entity_poly.type
_entity_poly.pdbx_seq_one_letter_code
_entity_poly.pdbx_strand_id
1 'polypeptide(L)'
;MSVDFPLSPPPPPPPLPPPAGPCSPPPTSAPKKKLYQTIASSRSPVEGDYTEACTLISRRESSFRKDLQWILANKYVPSLIQNGPQCGLVALWMAAQLQRPEPSVDMEAVVDTATSRGYTAQGEMFSASNMALLAEEVCGCKAELLSGGLTGENGTTMVGHLWGGQPVLIPYPAPLQIGQKEALRGNRLCLEMTYIVLPFLDDTIRYDEDCNHEPCQRGGHRAHWAVASGVLLGLDPGSVSPEHAQPDATLPWLCLAPDGCPPPPIGSTAVREVYILAKQGKSLRYQLWSLDAVAQSNEQLRTMDPQRANDGTRYVVPEGGMEAGLAGQVVLLHTRTLTRQED
;
A
#
# COMPACT_ATOMS: atom_id res chain seq x y z
N MET A 1 21.14 88.63 53.06
CA MET A 1 22.18 87.58 52.93
C MET A 1 21.47 86.30 52.57
N SER A 2 21.33 86.03 51.27
CA SER A 2 20.77 84.78 50.76
C SER A 2 21.94 83.89 50.39
N VAL A 3 22.00 82.72 51.01
CA VAL A 3 23.02 81.70 50.79
C VAL A 3 22.56 80.81 49.64
N ASP A 4 23.28 80.88 48.52
CA ASP A 4 23.12 79.97 47.38
C ASP A 4 23.72 78.59 47.74
N PHE A 5 22.90 77.54 47.64
CA PHE A 5 23.36 76.16 47.68
C PHE A 5 23.72 75.69 46.25
N PRO A 6 24.90 75.11 46.01
CA PRO A 6 25.23 74.56 44.70
C PRO A 6 24.43 73.27 44.46
N LEU A 7 23.72 73.21 43.33
CA LEU A 7 23.05 72.01 42.86
C LEU A 7 24.10 70.99 42.38
N SER A 8 24.07 69.79 42.97
CA SER A 8 24.91 68.67 42.54
C SER A 8 24.54 68.21 41.11
N PRO A 9 25.53 67.77 40.30
CA PRO A 9 25.25 67.28 38.95
C PRO A 9 24.47 65.95 38.98
N PRO A 10 23.62 65.69 37.97
CA PRO A 10 22.87 64.45 37.88
C PRO A 10 23.79 63.23 37.67
N PRO A 11 23.39 62.03 38.16
CA PRO A 11 24.16 60.81 37.95
C PRO A 11 24.23 60.42 36.47
N PRO A 12 25.30 59.72 36.05
CA PRO A 12 25.45 59.27 34.67
C PRO A 12 24.37 58.23 34.31
N PRO A 13 23.98 58.16 33.02
CA PRO A 13 23.01 57.17 32.56
C PRO A 13 23.56 55.74 32.70
N PRO A 14 22.68 54.73 32.87
CA PRO A 14 23.09 53.33 32.96
C PRO A 14 23.74 52.86 31.64
N PRO A 15 24.64 51.87 31.69
CA PRO A 15 25.28 51.32 30.50
C PRO A 15 24.26 50.64 29.59
N LEU A 16 24.45 50.80 28.28
CA LEU A 16 23.63 50.15 27.25
C LEU A 16 23.76 48.63 27.33
N PRO A 17 22.68 47.87 27.09
CA PRO A 17 22.74 46.42 27.02
C PRO A 17 23.65 45.97 25.86
N PRO A 18 24.32 44.81 25.97
CA PRO A 18 25.19 44.30 24.91
C PRO A 18 24.38 44.04 23.62
N PRO A 19 25.02 44.14 22.44
CA PRO A 19 24.36 43.85 21.18
C PRO A 19 23.83 42.42 21.17
N ALA A 20 22.60 42.24 20.70
CA ALA A 20 22.01 40.92 20.53
C ALA A 20 22.96 40.04 19.71
N GLY A 21 23.35 38.90 20.27
CA GLY A 21 24.12 37.89 19.54
C GLY A 21 23.37 37.42 18.29
N PRO A 22 24.06 36.80 17.31
CA PRO A 22 23.42 36.33 16.10
C PRO A 22 22.21 35.46 16.45
N CYS A 23 21.03 35.86 15.94
CA CYS A 23 19.80 35.08 16.05
C CYS A 23 20.08 33.65 15.58
N SER A 24 19.82 32.68 16.45
CA SER A 24 19.72 31.28 16.07
C SER A 24 18.77 31.18 14.87
N PRO A 25 19.09 30.41 13.82
CA PRO A 25 18.12 30.14 12.77
C PRO A 25 16.83 29.60 13.41
N PRO A 26 15.64 29.95 12.89
CA PRO A 26 14.40 29.41 13.42
C PRO A 26 14.50 27.88 13.45
N PRO A 27 13.94 27.20 14.47
CA PRO A 27 13.92 25.75 14.48
C PRO A 27 13.34 25.30 13.15
N THR A 28 14.11 24.52 12.39
CA THR A 28 13.67 23.87 11.16
C THR A 28 12.31 23.27 11.45
N SER A 29 11.26 23.82 10.82
CA SER A 29 9.90 23.34 11.02
C SER A 29 9.91 21.83 10.80
N ALA A 30 9.47 21.06 11.81
CA ALA A 30 9.40 19.62 11.69
C ALA A 30 8.71 19.25 10.36
N PRO A 31 9.21 18.24 9.62
CA PRO A 31 8.64 17.90 8.32
C PRO A 31 7.14 17.67 8.47
N LYS A 32 6.33 18.43 7.72
CA LYS A 32 4.87 18.33 7.75
C LYS A 32 4.49 16.89 7.38
N LYS A 33 4.02 16.11 8.36
CA LYS A 33 3.52 14.75 8.15
C LYS A 33 2.39 14.79 7.12
N LYS A 34 2.41 13.83 6.19
CA LYS A 34 1.32 13.70 5.20
C LYS A 34 0.04 13.21 5.89
N LEU A 35 -1.14 13.52 5.34
CA LEU A 35 -2.44 13.18 5.94
C LEU A 35 -2.53 11.71 6.39
N TYR A 36 -2.15 10.77 5.54
CA TYR A 36 -2.17 9.34 5.86
C TYR A 36 -1.25 8.95 7.03
N GLN A 37 -0.12 9.65 7.22
CA GLN A 37 0.79 9.42 8.35
C GLN A 37 0.15 9.91 9.65
N THR A 38 -0.59 11.01 9.59
CA THR A 38 -1.32 11.56 10.74
C THR A 38 -2.46 10.62 11.15
N ILE A 39 -3.28 10.17 10.19
CA ILE A 39 -4.39 9.23 10.45
C ILE A 39 -3.85 7.91 11.02
N ALA A 40 -2.75 7.39 10.49
CA ALA A 40 -2.17 6.15 11.01
C ALA A 40 -1.51 6.31 12.40
N SER A 41 -1.04 7.51 12.76
CA SER A 41 -0.40 7.73 14.07
C SER A 41 -1.35 7.57 15.26
N SER A 42 -2.66 7.60 15.04
CA SER A 42 -3.69 7.44 16.08
C SER A 42 -4.33 6.04 16.09
N ARG A 43 -3.83 5.11 15.27
CA ARG A 43 -4.42 3.79 15.06
C ARG A 43 -3.35 2.68 15.20
N SER A 44 -3.80 1.49 15.53
CA SER A 44 -2.98 0.27 15.52
C SER A 44 -3.48 -0.69 14.44
N PRO A 45 -2.58 -1.42 13.75
CA PRO A 45 -3.00 -2.49 12.85
C PRO A 45 -3.72 -3.61 13.62
N VAL A 46 -4.64 -4.28 12.95
CA VAL A 46 -5.31 -5.46 13.50
C VAL A 46 -4.55 -6.70 13.05
N GLU A 47 -4.15 -7.54 14.00
CA GLU A 47 -3.40 -8.76 13.74
C GLU A 47 -4.31 -9.99 13.55
N GLY A 48 -3.78 -10.98 12.83
CA GLY A 48 -4.44 -12.25 12.59
C GLY A 48 -4.79 -12.48 11.12
N ASP A 49 -4.79 -13.75 10.73
CA ASP A 49 -5.00 -14.18 9.33
C ASP A 49 -6.37 -13.73 8.80
N TYR A 50 -7.41 -13.70 9.65
CA TYR A 50 -8.78 -13.45 9.19
C TYR A 50 -9.48 -12.26 9.86
N THR A 51 -9.07 -11.82 11.05
CA THR A 51 -9.79 -10.82 11.86
C THR A 51 -10.11 -9.53 11.10
N GLU A 52 -9.10 -8.95 10.47
CA GLU A 52 -9.26 -7.71 9.71
C GLU A 52 -10.02 -7.94 8.40
N ALA A 53 -9.75 -9.06 7.72
CA ALA A 53 -10.39 -9.44 6.46
C ALA A 53 -11.89 -9.67 6.63
N CYS A 54 -12.32 -10.44 7.63
CA CYS A 54 -13.73 -10.66 7.94
C CYS A 54 -14.45 -9.36 8.31
N THR A 55 -13.78 -8.46 9.05
CA THR A 55 -14.34 -7.13 9.35
C THR A 55 -14.52 -6.28 8.08
N LEU A 56 -13.62 -6.39 7.11
CA LEU A 56 -13.75 -5.69 5.83
C LEU A 56 -14.89 -6.28 4.98
N ILE A 57 -14.99 -7.62 4.94
CA ILE A 57 -16.01 -8.33 4.18
C ILE A 57 -17.41 -8.08 4.75
N SER A 58 -17.58 -8.07 6.08
CA SER A 58 -18.87 -7.80 6.73
C SER A 58 -19.42 -6.41 6.39
N ARG A 59 -18.56 -5.40 6.32
CA ARG A 59 -18.94 -4.03 5.90
C ARG A 59 -19.40 -3.95 4.45
N ARG A 60 -19.02 -4.94 3.64
CA ARG A 60 -19.32 -5.02 2.21
C ARG A 60 -20.30 -6.15 1.87
N GLU A 61 -20.97 -6.73 2.87
CA GLU A 61 -21.83 -7.91 2.72
C GLU A 61 -22.85 -7.78 1.58
N SER A 62 -23.47 -6.60 1.44
CA SER A 62 -24.47 -6.33 0.39
C SER A 62 -23.91 -6.33 -1.03
N SER A 63 -22.58 -6.22 -1.20
CA SER A 63 -21.92 -6.25 -2.51
C SER A 63 -21.63 -7.66 -3.02
N PHE A 64 -21.76 -8.68 -2.16
CA PHE A 64 -21.50 -10.07 -2.55
C PHE A 64 -22.77 -10.78 -3.00
N ARG A 65 -22.62 -11.59 -4.05
CA ARG A 65 -23.69 -12.45 -4.56
C ARG A 65 -24.09 -13.51 -3.55
N LYS A 66 -25.40 -13.65 -3.34
CA LYS A 66 -26.01 -14.61 -2.40
C LYS A 66 -26.16 -16.01 -2.98
N ASP A 67 -26.04 -16.15 -4.29
CA ASP A 67 -26.13 -17.42 -5.00
C ASP A 67 -24.77 -18.15 -5.09
N LEU A 68 -23.69 -17.52 -4.62
CA LEU A 68 -22.35 -18.11 -4.58
C LEU A 68 -21.98 -18.57 -3.17
N GLN A 69 -21.12 -19.59 -3.12
CA GLN A 69 -20.41 -19.99 -1.91
C GLN A 69 -19.08 -19.22 -1.82
N TRP A 70 -18.83 -18.56 -0.70
CA TRP A 70 -17.65 -17.71 -0.52
C TRP A 70 -16.60 -18.38 0.36
N ILE A 71 -15.35 -18.40 -0.09
CA ILE A 71 -14.22 -18.92 0.68
C ILE A 71 -13.03 -17.95 0.66
N LEU A 72 -12.48 -17.68 1.84
CA LEU A 72 -11.34 -16.81 2.07
C LEU A 72 -10.12 -17.64 2.49
N ALA A 73 -9.02 -17.49 1.74
CA ALA A 73 -7.68 -17.92 2.14
C ALA A 73 -6.82 -16.66 2.34
N ASN A 74 -6.21 -16.49 3.52
CA ASN A 74 -5.36 -15.33 3.78
C ASN A 74 -4.27 -15.64 4.79
N LYS A 75 -3.11 -15.01 4.60
CA LYS A 75 -2.07 -14.92 5.62
C LYS A 75 -1.84 -13.50 6.07
N TYR A 76 -1.69 -13.31 7.38
CA TYR A 76 -1.45 -12.01 7.96
C TYR A 76 -0.09 -11.44 7.51
N VAL A 77 -0.14 -10.28 6.85
CA VAL A 77 1.03 -9.41 6.70
C VAL A 77 0.88 -8.17 7.59
N PRO A 78 1.96 -7.74 8.28
CA PRO A 78 1.91 -6.53 9.09
C PRO A 78 1.79 -5.27 8.23
N SER A 79 1.34 -4.19 8.84
CA SER A 79 1.19 -2.90 8.18
C SER A 79 2.30 -1.94 8.60
N LEU A 80 3.00 -1.37 7.62
CA LEU A 80 3.99 -0.31 7.82
C LEU A 80 3.63 0.91 6.97
N ILE A 81 3.56 2.08 7.61
CA ILE A 81 3.33 3.34 6.90
C ILE A 81 4.63 3.84 6.30
N GLN A 82 4.63 4.02 4.99
CA GLN A 82 5.79 4.46 4.23
C GLN A 82 6.20 5.89 4.58
N ASN A 83 7.52 6.11 4.48
CA ASN A 83 8.13 7.42 4.45
C ASN A 83 8.63 7.70 3.02
N GLY A 84 8.35 8.90 2.49
CA GLY A 84 8.75 9.23 1.12
C GLY A 84 8.12 8.32 0.04
N PRO A 85 8.82 8.05 -1.08
CA PRO A 85 8.33 7.26 -2.21
C PRO A 85 8.49 5.73 -2.04
N GLN A 86 8.66 5.23 -0.82
CA GLN A 86 9.05 3.83 -0.52
C GLN A 86 7.94 2.77 -0.63
N CYS A 87 6.87 3.01 -1.39
CA CYS A 87 5.72 2.09 -1.43
C CYS A 87 6.08 0.64 -1.83
N GLY A 88 6.98 0.46 -2.82
CA GLY A 88 7.44 -0.86 -3.26
C GLY A 88 8.29 -1.56 -2.20
N LEU A 89 9.23 -0.85 -1.60
CA LEU A 89 10.11 -1.39 -0.58
C LEU A 89 9.34 -1.77 0.69
N VAL A 90 8.34 -0.96 1.06
CA VAL A 90 7.42 -1.27 2.16
C VAL A 90 6.57 -2.50 1.84
N ALA A 91 6.03 -2.63 0.63
CA ALA A 91 5.28 -3.82 0.23
C ALA A 91 6.15 -5.09 0.29
N LEU A 92 7.40 -5.01 -0.19
CA LEU A 92 8.37 -6.10 -0.07
C LEU A 92 8.66 -6.44 1.40
N TRP A 93 8.88 -5.44 2.25
CA TRP A 93 9.08 -5.64 3.68
C TRP A 93 7.89 -6.35 4.34
N MET A 94 6.66 -5.94 4.02
CA MET A 94 5.43 -6.58 4.53
C MET A 94 5.35 -8.04 4.07
N ALA A 95 5.66 -8.32 2.79
CA ALA A 95 5.64 -9.66 2.23
C ALA A 95 6.72 -10.58 2.84
N ALA A 96 7.90 -10.03 3.13
CA ALA A 96 9.01 -10.76 3.71
C ALA A 96 8.65 -11.37 5.08
N GLN A 97 7.76 -10.75 5.85
CA GLN A 97 7.35 -11.25 7.17
C GLN A 97 6.60 -12.59 7.10
N LEU A 98 6.17 -13.06 5.92
CA LEU A 98 5.58 -14.39 5.77
C LEU A 98 6.62 -15.52 5.66
N GLN A 99 7.92 -15.22 5.57
CA GLN A 99 8.92 -16.27 5.47
C GLN A 99 9.20 -16.93 6.82
N ARG A 100 9.62 -18.20 6.80
CA ARG A 100 9.97 -18.93 8.00
C ARG A 100 11.37 -19.58 7.94
N PRO A 101 12.11 -19.62 9.07
CA PRO A 101 11.82 -18.93 10.34
C PRO A 101 11.78 -17.41 10.14
N GLU A 102 10.92 -16.72 10.92
CA GLU A 102 10.60 -15.28 10.77
C GLU A 102 11.85 -14.47 10.40
N PRO A 103 11.92 -13.86 9.21
CA PRO A 103 13.10 -13.13 8.84
C PRO A 103 13.08 -11.78 9.55
N SER A 104 14.19 -11.43 10.20
CA SER A 104 14.43 -10.06 10.63
C SER A 104 14.85 -9.21 9.42
N VAL A 105 13.98 -9.06 8.42
CA VAL A 105 14.23 -8.11 7.33
C VAL A 105 13.99 -6.72 7.88
N ASP A 106 15.07 -5.98 8.08
CA ASP A 106 15.01 -4.58 8.47
C ASP A 106 14.71 -3.68 7.26
N MET A 107 13.87 -2.67 7.47
CA MET A 107 13.50 -1.72 6.42
C MET A 107 14.71 -0.90 5.96
N GLU A 108 15.64 -0.57 6.86
CA GLU A 108 16.88 0.13 6.49
C GLU A 108 17.71 -0.71 5.52
N ALA A 109 17.90 -2.00 5.82
CA ALA A 109 18.61 -2.93 4.95
C ALA A 109 17.97 -3.07 3.56
N VAL A 110 16.63 -3.06 3.46
CA VAL A 110 15.93 -3.09 2.16
C VAL A 110 16.21 -1.83 1.35
N VAL A 111 16.18 -0.66 1.97
CA VAL A 111 16.46 0.63 1.31
C VAL A 111 17.92 0.71 0.86
N ASP A 112 18.86 0.32 1.72
CA ASP A 112 20.29 0.36 1.44
C ASP A 112 20.67 -0.60 0.31
N THR A 113 20.11 -1.81 0.32
CA THR A 113 20.33 -2.79 -0.75
C THR A 113 19.77 -2.27 -2.07
N ALA A 114 18.53 -1.76 -2.08
CA ALA A 114 17.93 -1.22 -3.30
C ALA A 114 18.72 -0.02 -3.87
N THR A 115 19.25 0.83 -3.00
CA THR A 115 20.03 2.02 -3.38
C THR A 115 21.42 1.64 -3.89
N SER A 116 22.13 0.75 -3.18
CA SER A 116 23.47 0.30 -3.57
C SER A 116 23.49 -0.50 -4.87
N ARG A 117 22.43 -1.28 -5.14
CA ARG A 117 22.21 -1.96 -6.43
C ARG A 117 21.77 -1.02 -7.55
N GLY A 118 21.47 0.24 -7.23
CA GLY A 118 21.00 1.22 -8.21
C GLY A 118 19.60 0.96 -8.72
N TYR A 119 18.77 0.22 -7.99
CA TYR A 119 17.37 -0.05 -8.33
C TYR A 119 16.45 1.14 -8.04
N THR A 120 16.90 2.03 -7.15
CA THR A 120 16.18 3.22 -6.72
C THR A 120 17.14 4.37 -6.46
N ALA A 121 16.66 5.60 -6.61
CA ALA A 121 17.39 6.80 -6.17
C ALA A 121 16.90 7.30 -4.80
N GLN A 122 15.62 7.17 -4.48
CA GLN A 122 15.01 7.71 -3.24
C GLN A 122 14.02 6.76 -2.54
N GLY A 123 13.92 5.52 -3.01
CA GLY A 123 13.02 4.50 -2.49
C GLY A 123 11.86 4.14 -3.44
N GLU A 124 11.70 4.83 -4.57
CA GLU A 124 10.79 4.41 -5.63
C GLU A 124 11.20 3.07 -6.25
N MET A 125 10.24 2.30 -6.77
CA MET A 125 10.51 1.09 -7.54
C MET A 125 9.69 1.11 -8.83
N PHE A 126 10.36 1.24 -9.97
CA PHE A 126 9.74 1.29 -11.30
C PHE A 126 10.07 0.08 -12.18
N SER A 127 10.61 -0.99 -11.58
CA SER A 127 10.93 -2.24 -12.28
C SER A 127 10.54 -3.45 -11.43
N ALA A 128 9.62 -4.27 -11.93
CA ALA A 128 9.23 -5.52 -11.30
C ALA A 128 10.37 -6.55 -11.34
N SER A 129 11.20 -6.52 -12.38
CA SER A 129 12.42 -7.33 -12.42
C SER A 129 13.41 -6.93 -11.32
N ASN A 130 13.64 -5.63 -11.08
CA ASN A 130 14.50 -5.20 -9.98
C ASN A 130 13.89 -5.53 -8.62
N MET A 131 12.55 -5.44 -8.49
CA MET A 131 11.84 -5.86 -7.28
C MET A 131 12.05 -7.36 -7.01
N ALA A 132 11.98 -8.22 -8.02
CA ALA A 132 12.25 -9.64 -7.87
C ALA A 132 13.69 -9.90 -7.41
N LEU A 133 14.69 -9.31 -8.07
CA LEU A 133 16.10 -9.44 -7.68
C LEU A 133 16.36 -8.95 -6.25
N LEU A 134 15.75 -7.81 -5.88
CA LEU A 134 15.84 -7.27 -4.53
C LEU A 134 15.24 -8.25 -3.52
N ALA A 135 14.08 -8.82 -3.81
CA ALA A 135 13.41 -9.77 -2.92
C ALA A 135 14.24 -11.04 -2.68
N GLU A 136 14.87 -11.59 -3.73
CA GLU A 136 15.74 -12.75 -3.58
C GLU A 136 16.95 -12.44 -2.69
N GLU A 137 17.53 -11.24 -2.83
CA GLU A 137 18.70 -10.82 -2.05
C GLU A 137 18.35 -10.53 -0.58
N VAL A 138 17.33 -9.69 -0.32
CA VAL A 138 17.04 -9.21 1.04
C VAL A 138 16.23 -10.21 1.85
N CYS A 139 15.47 -11.08 1.19
CA CYS A 139 14.66 -12.07 1.87
C CYS A 139 15.26 -13.50 1.79
N GLY A 140 16.16 -13.78 0.85
CA GLY A 140 16.72 -15.13 0.68
C GLY A 140 15.70 -16.16 0.18
N CYS A 141 14.63 -15.70 -0.47
CA CYS A 141 13.61 -16.53 -1.09
C CYS A 141 13.78 -16.61 -2.62
N LYS A 142 13.03 -17.52 -3.26
CA LYS A 142 12.84 -17.49 -4.71
C LYS A 142 11.79 -16.42 -5.03
N ALA A 143 12.05 -15.59 -6.02
CA ALA A 143 11.06 -14.68 -6.60
C ALA A 143 10.77 -15.07 -8.04
N GLU A 144 9.50 -14.99 -8.45
CA GLU A 144 9.07 -15.30 -9.81
C GLU A 144 8.35 -14.09 -10.40
N LEU A 145 8.84 -13.62 -11.55
CA LEU A 145 8.24 -12.53 -12.30
C LEU A 145 7.22 -13.10 -13.29
N LEU A 146 5.94 -12.80 -13.09
CA LEU A 146 4.94 -13.02 -14.14
C LEU A 146 4.86 -11.77 -15.01
N SER A 147 4.79 -11.98 -16.33
CA SER A 147 4.70 -10.93 -17.34
C SER A 147 3.62 -11.28 -18.36
N GLY A 148 3.08 -10.27 -19.05
CA GLY A 148 2.04 -10.47 -20.08
C GLY A 148 0.61 -10.34 -19.55
N GLY A 149 0.41 -9.65 -18.42
CA GLY A 149 -0.91 -9.40 -17.84
C GLY A 149 -1.20 -10.29 -16.62
N LEU A 150 -2.29 -9.99 -15.91
CA LEU A 150 -2.68 -10.65 -14.65
C LEU A 150 -3.92 -11.55 -14.81
N THR A 151 -4.38 -11.78 -16.04
CA THR A 151 -5.53 -12.63 -16.37
C THR A 151 -5.07 -13.98 -16.95
N GLY A 152 -6.01 -14.88 -17.26
CA GLY A 152 -5.71 -16.18 -17.87
C GLY A 152 -4.83 -17.07 -16.99
N GLU A 153 -3.77 -17.64 -17.57
CA GLU A 153 -2.82 -18.51 -16.86
C GLU A 153 -2.13 -17.76 -15.70
N ASN A 154 -1.69 -16.51 -15.93
CA ASN A 154 -1.08 -15.70 -14.86
C ASN A 154 -2.05 -15.46 -13.71
N GLY A 155 -3.32 -15.17 -14.01
CA GLY A 155 -4.36 -15.01 -12.98
C GLY A 155 -4.56 -16.30 -12.18
N THR A 156 -4.58 -17.45 -12.85
CA THR A 156 -4.69 -18.78 -12.21
C THR A 156 -3.49 -19.06 -11.30
N THR A 157 -2.27 -18.81 -11.79
CA THR A 157 -1.03 -18.95 -11.03
C THR A 157 -1.02 -18.02 -9.80
N MET A 158 -1.40 -16.76 -9.95
CA MET A 158 -1.50 -15.80 -8.85
C MET A 158 -2.49 -16.26 -7.76
N VAL A 159 -3.69 -16.70 -8.16
CA VAL A 159 -4.70 -17.17 -7.21
C VAL A 159 -4.21 -18.42 -6.47
N GLY A 160 -3.57 -19.36 -7.18
CA GLY A 160 -2.99 -20.56 -6.55
C GLY A 160 -1.86 -20.22 -5.59
N HIS A 161 -1.02 -19.24 -5.94
CA HIS A 161 0.07 -18.75 -5.10
C HIS A 161 -0.44 -18.12 -3.80
N LEU A 162 -1.44 -17.23 -3.90
CA LEU A 162 -2.09 -16.60 -2.75
C LEU A 162 -2.84 -17.62 -1.90
N TRP A 163 -3.51 -18.60 -2.53
CA TRP A 163 -4.18 -19.70 -1.82
C TRP A 163 -3.20 -20.52 -0.99
N GLY A 164 -2.00 -20.76 -1.52
CA GLY A 164 -0.91 -21.41 -0.79
C GLY A 164 -0.31 -20.58 0.34
N GLY A 165 -0.86 -19.40 0.65
CA GLY A 165 -0.36 -18.49 1.69
C GLY A 165 0.93 -17.78 1.31
N GLN A 166 1.25 -17.71 0.01
CA GLN A 166 2.47 -17.06 -0.49
C GLN A 166 2.13 -15.66 -1.04
N PRO A 167 2.90 -14.62 -0.70
CA PRO A 167 2.55 -13.26 -1.07
C PRO A 167 2.89 -12.94 -2.52
N VAL A 168 2.13 -11.98 -3.07
CA VAL A 168 2.36 -11.40 -4.40
C VAL A 168 2.55 -9.89 -4.28
N LEU A 169 3.61 -9.36 -4.88
CA LEU A 169 3.82 -7.92 -5.01
C LEU A 169 3.19 -7.43 -6.31
N ILE A 170 2.28 -6.47 -6.18
CA ILE A 170 1.46 -5.98 -7.29
C ILE A 170 1.73 -4.48 -7.47
N PRO A 171 2.33 -4.06 -8.59
CA PRO A 171 2.35 -2.66 -8.95
C PRO A 171 0.98 -2.26 -9.51
N TYR A 172 0.49 -1.09 -9.09
CA TYR A 172 -0.75 -0.50 -9.57
C TYR A 172 -0.72 1.03 -9.37
N PRO A 173 -1.39 1.82 -10.21
CA PRO A 173 -1.56 3.25 -9.96
C PRO A 173 -2.63 3.48 -8.88
N ALA A 174 -2.30 4.31 -7.90
CA ALA A 174 -3.20 4.65 -6.79
C ALA A 174 -3.91 6.01 -7.00
N PRO A 175 -5.15 6.18 -6.50
CA PRO A 175 -5.93 7.40 -6.67
C PRO A 175 -5.32 8.60 -5.92
N LEU A 176 -5.76 9.81 -6.30
CA LEU A 176 -5.42 11.05 -5.58
C LEU A 176 -6.04 11.00 -4.19
N GLN A 177 -5.24 11.27 -3.16
CA GLN A 177 -5.79 11.48 -1.83
C GLN A 177 -6.60 12.80 -1.82
N ILE A 178 -7.87 12.72 -1.43
CA ILE A 178 -8.74 13.88 -1.22
C ILE A 178 -8.06 14.73 -0.12
N GLY A 179 -7.52 15.89 -0.52
CA GLY A 179 -6.67 16.74 0.34
C GLY A 179 -5.38 17.22 -0.34
N GLN A 180 -4.90 16.55 -1.40
CA GLN A 180 -3.78 17.06 -2.21
C GLN A 180 -4.21 18.03 -3.32
N LYS A 181 -5.52 18.28 -3.50
CA LYS A 181 -6.04 19.21 -4.53
C LYS A 181 -5.91 20.69 -4.15
N GLU A 182 -5.80 21.04 -2.86
CA GLU A 182 -5.82 22.44 -2.44
C GLU A 182 -4.49 23.20 -2.67
N ALA A 183 -3.37 22.49 -2.88
CA ALA A 183 -2.06 23.14 -3.06
C ALA A 183 -1.69 23.45 -4.53
N LEU A 184 -2.50 23.04 -5.52
CA LEU A 184 -2.12 23.09 -6.94
C LEU A 184 -3.03 23.96 -7.84
N ARG A 185 -3.95 24.75 -7.28
CA ARG A 185 -4.68 25.75 -8.07
C ARG A 185 -4.60 27.14 -7.46
N GLY A 186 -3.47 27.79 -7.71
CA GLY A 186 -3.49 29.22 -7.97
C GLY A 186 -4.29 29.47 -9.26
N ASN A 187 -5.42 30.16 -9.15
CA ASN A 187 -6.13 30.86 -10.21
C ASN A 187 -6.28 30.16 -11.57
N ARG A 188 -7.22 29.20 -11.68
CA ARG A 188 -8.23 29.18 -12.76
C ARG A 188 -9.28 28.11 -12.50
N LEU A 189 -10.54 28.53 -12.54
CA LEU A 189 -11.72 27.67 -12.61
C LEU A 189 -11.61 26.82 -13.89
N CYS A 190 -11.27 25.55 -13.74
CA CYS A 190 -11.70 24.51 -14.67
C CYS A 190 -12.68 23.64 -13.88
N LEU A 191 -13.95 24.05 -13.97
CA LEU A 191 -15.11 23.23 -13.72
C LEU A 191 -15.28 22.34 -14.95
N GLU A 192 -14.91 21.08 -14.84
CA GLU A 192 -15.46 20.01 -15.69
C GLU A 192 -15.13 18.68 -15.04
N MET A 193 -16.09 18.18 -14.25
CA MET A 193 -16.52 16.78 -14.21
C MET A 193 -17.63 16.70 -13.15
N THR A 194 -18.84 16.80 -13.68
CA THR A 194 -20.14 16.76 -13.04
C THR A 194 -20.31 15.43 -12.30
N TYR A 195 -20.29 15.43 -10.97
CA TYR A 195 -20.96 14.38 -10.20
C TYR A 195 -22.40 14.80 -9.98
N ILE A 196 -23.31 14.03 -10.55
CA ILE A 196 -24.74 14.11 -10.32
C ILE A 196 -24.97 13.95 -8.81
N VAL A 197 -25.31 15.06 -8.15
CA VAL A 197 -25.91 15.05 -6.81
C VAL A 197 -27.39 14.78 -7.04
N LEU A 198 -27.83 13.53 -6.92
CA LEU A 198 -29.22 13.26 -6.58
C LEU A 198 -29.36 13.44 -5.07
N PRO A 199 -30.16 14.40 -4.57
CA PRO A 199 -30.49 14.44 -3.16
C PRO A 199 -31.54 13.35 -2.90
N PHE A 200 -31.52 12.76 -1.70
CA PHE A 200 -32.29 11.59 -1.24
C PHE A 200 -31.59 10.23 -1.44
N LEU A 201 -30.71 9.90 -0.49
CA LEU A 201 -30.71 8.64 0.27
C LEU A 201 -29.60 8.68 1.34
N ASP A 202 -30.05 8.59 2.58
CA ASP A 202 -29.36 8.16 3.81
C ASP A 202 -27.96 8.73 4.17
N ASP A 203 -27.92 9.43 5.29
CA ASP A 203 -26.78 10.15 5.88
C ASP A 203 -25.77 9.21 6.61
N THR A 204 -25.72 7.93 6.23
CA THR A 204 -24.79 6.92 6.80
C THR A 204 -23.69 6.46 5.83
N ILE A 205 -23.67 6.98 4.60
CA ILE A 205 -22.59 6.75 3.60
C ILE A 205 -21.75 8.03 3.41
N ARG A 206 -21.55 8.81 4.47
CA ARG A 206 -20.67 9.99 4.44
C ARG A 206 -19.46 9.73 5.31
N TYR A 207 -18.28 9.76 4.65
CA TYR A 207 -16.93 9.66 5.21
C TYR A 207 -16.42 8.26 5.52
N ASP A 208 -16.08 7.49 4.48
CA ASP A 208 -14.94 6.58 4.58
C ASP A 208 -13.67 7.46 4.62
N GLU A 209 -13.17 7.70 5.83
CA GLU A 209 -12.11 8.66 6.17
C GLU A 209 -10.71 8.21 5.76
N ASP A 210 -10.59 7.29 4.81
CA ASP A 210 -9.35 6.93 4.14
C ASP A 210 -9.65 6.89 2.64
N CYS A 211 -8.87 7.61 1.84
CA CYS A 211 -8.99 7.53 0.38
C CYS A 211 -8.98 6.05 -0.02
N ASN A 212 -9.94 5.57 -0.80
CA ASN A 212 -10.19 4.14 -1.03
C ASN A 212 -8.97 3.29 -1.47
N HIS A 213 -7.85 3.92 -1.88
CA HIS A 213 -6.58 3.27 -2.26
C HIS A 213 -6.79 2.12 -3.29
N GLU A 214 -7.91 2.15 -4.02
CA GLU A 214 -8.30 1.12 -4.97
C GLU A 214 -7.46 1.22 -6.25
N PRO A 215 -7.28 0.11 -7.00
CA PRO A 215 -6.74 0.14 -8.34
C PRO A 215 -7.56 1.12 -9.19
N CYS A 216 -6.89 2.05 -9.88
CA CYS A 216 -7.57 3.12 -10.61
C CYS A 216 -7.02 3.24 -12.03
N GLN A 217 -7.83 3.68 -13.00
CA GLN A 217 -7.38 3.77 -14.39
C GLN A 217 -6.75 5.12 -14.75
N ARG A 218 -5.42 5.28 -14.56
CA ARG A 218 -4.72 6.58 -14.70
C ARG A 218 -3.42 6.53 -15.50
N GLY A 219 -3.26 5.53 -16.37
CA GLY A 219 -2.11 5.46 -17.28
C GLY A 219 -0.73 5.35 -16.59
N GLY A 220 -0.71 4.91 -15.32
CA GLY A 220 0.53 4.82 -14.53
C GLY A 220 0.90 6.07 -13.74
N HIS A 221 0.14 7.17 -13.89
CA HIS A 221 0.33 8.35 -13.06
C HIS A 221 0.15 7.98 -11.59
N ARG A 222 1.25 8.07 -10.83
CA ARG A 222 1.38 7.61 -9.44
C ARG A 222 1.33 6.08 -9.28
N ALA A 223 2.14 5.38 -10.06
CA ALA A 223 2.48 4.01 -9.76
C ALA A 223 2.83 3.84 -8.28
N HIS A 224 2.26 2.78 -7.73
CA HIS A 224 2.30 2.39 -6.33
C HIS A 224 2.44 0.87 -6.29
N TRP A 225 2.71 0.35 -5.09
CA TRP A 225 2.86 -1.08 -4.88
C TRP A 225 2.00 -1.53 -3.71
N ALA A 226 1.49 -2.74 -3.81
CA ALA A 226 0.83 -3.45 -2.72
C ALA A 226 1.42 -4.86 -2.58
N VAL A 227 1.29 -5.39 -1.37
CA VAL A 227 1.41 -6.82 -1.12
C VAL A 227 0.01 -7.41 -1.08
N ALA A 228 -0.23 -8.43 -1.87
CA ALA A 228 -1.37 -9.32 -1.74
C ALA A 228 -0.96 -10.54 -0.92
N SER A 229 -1.79 -10.92 0.05
CA SER A 229 -1.51 -12.03 0.98
C SER A 229 -2.67 -13.02 1.10
N GLY A 230 -3.78 -12.76 0.40
CA GLY A 230 -4.94 -13.62 0.41
C GLY A 230 -5.86 -13.39 -0.77
N VAL A 231 -6.80 -14.32 -0.91
CA VAL A 231 -7.79 -14.36 -1.97
C VAL A 231 -9.15 -14.76 -1.39
N LEU A 232 -10.20 -14.09 -1.87
CA LEU A 232 -11.59 -14.43 -1.62
C LEU A 232 -12.20 -14.92 -2.93
N LEU A 233 -12.73 -16.13 -2.93
CA LEU A 233 -13.31 -16.78 -4.11
C LEU A 233 -14.82 -16.93 -3.94
N GLY A 234 -15.57 -16.50 -4.95
CA GLY A 234 -17.00 -16.78 -5.11
C GLY A 234 -17.18 -17.96 -6.05
N LEU A 235 -17.73 -19.06 -5.55
CA LEU A 235 -17.83 -20.35 -6.22
C LEU A 235 -19.28 -20.76 -6.43
N ASP A 236 -19.55 -21.57 -7.46
CA ASP A 236 -20.86 -22.23 -7.58
C ASP A 236 -21.12 -23.10 -6.33
N PRO A 237 -22.36 -23.14 -5.80
CA PRO A 237 -22.69 -23.93 -4.61
C PRO A 237 -22.29 -25.41 -4.74
N GLY A 238 -21.67 -25.95 -3.69
CA GLY A 238 -21.22 -27.35 -3.64
C GLY A 238 -19.83 -27.59 -4.22
N SER A 239 -19.13 -26.53 -4.66
CA SER A 239 -17.74 -26.62 -5.15
C SER A 239 -16.70 -26.78 -4.03
N VAL A 240 -17.05 -26.50 -2.78
CA VAL A 240 -16.17 -26.67 -1.61
C VAL A 240 -16.76 -27.71 -0.67
N SER A 241 -15.98 -28.74 -0.36
CA SER A 241 -16.37 -29.74 0.63
C SER A 241 -16.49 -29.10 2.01
N PRO A 242 -17.59 -29.33 2.76
CA PRO A 242 -17.77 -28.82 4.13
C PRO A 242 -16.66 -29.26 5.10
N GLU A 243 -15.97 -30.34 4.77
CA GLU A 243 -14.90 -30.98 5.53
C GLU A 243 -13.64 -30.10 5.61
N HIS A 244 -13.44 -29.22 4.62
CA HIS A 244 -12.21 -28.44 4.43
C HIS A 244 -12.43 -26.92 4.62
N ALA A 245 -13.59 -26.51 5.14
CA ALA A 245 -14.01 -25.13 5.20
C ALA A 245 -14.77 -24.87 6.50
N GLN A 246 -14.17 -24.08 7.41
CA GLN A 246 -14.84 -23.70 8.66
C GLN A 246 -15.59 -22.39 8.43
N PRO A 247 -16.91 -22.32 8.69
CA PRO A 247 -17.64 -21.06 8.63
C PRO A 247 -17.06 -20.07 9.65
N ASP A 248 -16.98 -18.80 9.27
CA ASP A 248 -16.64 -17.74 10.22
C ASP A 248 -17.76 -17.56 11.25
N ALA A 249 -17.39 -17.35 12.52
CA ALA A 249 -18.35 -17.22 13.61
C ALA A 249 -19.26 -15.98 13.48
N THR A 250 -18.77 -14.92 12.83
CA THR A 250 -19.49 -13.66 12.62
C THR A 250 -20.14 -13.58 11.24
N LEU A 251 -19.62 -14.32 10.25
CA LEU A 251 -20.11 -14.40 8.88
C LEU A 251 -20.38 -15.87 8.50
N PRO A 252 -21.52 -16.46 8.91
CA PRO A 252 -21.79 -17.89 8.68
C PRO A 252 -21.83 -18.30 7.20
N TRP A 253 -22.00 -17.35 6.29
CA TRP A 253 -21.99 -17.57 4.83
C TRP A 253 -20.57 -17.56 4.23
N LEU A 254 -19.56 -17.15 4.99
CA LEU A 254 -18.16 -17.10 4.59
C LEU A 254 -17.40 -18.29 5.18
N CYS A 255 -16.75 -19.06 4.31
CA CYS A 255 -15.83 -20.12 4.71
C CYS A 255 -14.40 -19.60 4.83
N LEU A 256 -13.66 -20.06 5.84
CA LEU A 256 -12.23 -19.81 5.98
C LEU A 256 -11.45 -21.06 5.57
N ALA A 257 -10.46 -20.90 4.70
CA ALA A 257 -9.60 -21.98 4.23
C ALA A 257 -8.55 -22.33 5.30
N PRO A 258 -8.49 -23.59 5.78
CA PRO A 258 -7.41 -24.04 6.64
C PRO A 258 -6.06 -24.05 5.92
N ASP A 259 -4.98 -23.95 6.69
CA ASP A 259 -3.63 -24.10 6.15
C ASP A 259 -3.43 -25.47 5.49
N GLY A 260 -2.83 -25.46 4.29
CA GLY A 260 -2.59 -26.68 3.51
C GLY A 260 -3.84 -27.27 2.84
N CYS A 261 -5.00 -26.61 2.94
CA CYS A 261 -6.17 -26.98 2.16
C CYS A 261 -5.86 -26.87 0.66
N PRO A 262 -6.14 -27.92 -0.15
CA PRO A 262 -5.91 -27.84 -1.59
C PRO A 262 -6.73 -26.70 -2.19
N PRO A 263 -6.19 -25.97 -3.16
CA PRO A 263 -6.97 -24.95 -3.84
C PRO A 263 -8.21 -25.59 -4.48
N PRO A 264 -9.37 -24.89 -4.48
CA PRO A 264 -10.45 -25.28 -5.38
C PRO A 264 -9.89 -25.30 -6.80
N PRO A 265 -10.49 -26.02 -7.74
CA PRO A 265 -9.97 -26.06 -9.11
C PRO A 265 -10.09 -24.65 -9.73
N ILE A 266 -9.01 -23.84 -9.62
CA ILE A 266 -9.00 -22.40 -9.95
C ILE A 266 -9.24 -22.18 -11.46
N GLY A 267 -8.88 -23.15 -12.30
CA GLY A 267 -9.20 -23.16 -13.74
C GLY A 267 -10.57 -23.77 -14.10
N SER A 268 -11.38 -24.16 -13.10
CA SER A 268 -12.72 -24.70 -13.32
C SER A 268 -13.73 -23.59 -13.59
N THR A 269 -14.75 -23.90 -14.37
CA THR A 269 -15.96 -23.08 -14.52
C THR A 269 -16.67 -22.76 -13.21
N ALA A 270 -16.29 -23.41 -12.10
CA ALA A 270 -16.86 -23.21 -10.77
C ALA A 270 -16.47 -21.86 -10.14
N VAL A 271 -15.31 -21.27 -10.46
CA VAL A 271 -14.93 -19.96 -9.92
C VAL A 271 -15.64 -18.87 -10.72
N ARG A 272 -16.49 -18.09 -10.06
CA ARG A 272 -17.26 -17.02 -10.67
C ARG A 272 -16.68 -15.65 -10.40
N GLU A 273 -16.14 -15.45 -9.20
CA GLU A 273 -15.58 -14.17 -8.78
C GLU A 273 -14.30 -14.37 -7.97
N VAL A 274 -13.33 -13.49 -8.19
CA VAL A 274 -12.03 -13.52 -7.53
C VAL A 274 -11.73 -12.13 -7.00
N TYR A 275 -11.46 -12.06 -5.71
CA TYR A 275 -11.00 -10.85 -5.04
C TYR A 275 -9.66 -11.08 -4.36
N ILE A 276 -8.77 -10.11 -4.48
CA ILE A 276 -7.46 -10.08 -3.84
C ILE A 276 -7.55 -9.26 -2.57
N LEU A 277 -7.00 -9.80 -1.48
CA LEU A 277 -6.80 -9.08 -0.23
C LEU A 277 -5.38 -8.51 -0.20
N ALA A 278 -5.25 -7.19 -0.07
CA ALA A 278 -3.97 -6.50 -0.22
C ALA A 278 -3.73 -5.40 0.81
N LYS A 279 -2.46 -5.16 1.17
CA LYS A 279 -1.98 -4.03 1.98
C LYS A 279 -0.97 -3.18 1.22
N GLN A 280 -0.84 -1.93 1.64
CA GLN A 280 0.02 -0.95 0.97
C GLN A 280 0.48 0.16 1.95
N GLY A 281 1.62 0.79 1.66
CA GLY A 281 2.31 1.69 2.60
C GLY A 281 1.63 3.02 2.99
N LYS A 282 0.42 3.33 2.52
CA LYS A 282 -0.35 4.54 2.87
C LYS A 282 -1.58 4.22 3.73
N SER A 283 -1.80 2.96 4.09
CA SER A 283 -2.92 2.53 4.94
C SER A 283 -2.46 1.46 5.91
N LEU A 284 -3.07 1.43 7.09
CA LEU A 284 -2.90 0.31 8.02
C LEU A 284 -3.83 -0.87 7.69
N ARG A 285 -4.81 -0.65 6.81
CA ARG A 285 -5.93 -1.57 6.56
C ARG A 285 -5.72 -2.42 5.32
N TYR A 286 -6.26 -3.63 5.35
CA TYR A 286 -6.49 -4.40 4.14
C TYR A 286 -7.49 -3.69 3.22
N GLN A 287 -7.23 -3.80 1.93
CA GLN A 287 -8.18 -3.50 0.87
C GLN A 287 -8.58 -4.80 0.16
N LEU A 288 -9.78 -4.81 -0.43
CA LEU A 288 -10.34 -5.94 -1.17
C LEU A 288 -10.68 -5.49 -2.58
N TRP A 289 -9.98 -6.05 -3.57
CA TRP A 289 -10.08 -5.65 -4.98
C TRP A 289 -10.48 -6.82 -5.86
N SER A 290 -11.35 -6.63 -6.84
CA SER A 290 -11.58 -7.69 -7.83
C SER A 290 -10.31 -7.90 -8.66
N LEU A 291 -10.01 -9.15 -9.03
CA LEU A 291 -8.86 -9.48 -9.86
C LEU A 291 -8.89 -8.71 -11.19
N ASP A 292 -10.07 -8.56 -11.79
CA ASP A 292 -10.24 -7.80 -13.03
C ASP A 292 -9.85 -6.33 -12.89
N ALA A 293 -10.22 -5.68 -11.79
CA ALA A 293 -9.86 -4.29 -11.54
C ALA A 293 -8.36 -4.14 -11.33
N VAL A 294 -7.73 -5.08 -10.62
CA VAL A 294 -6.28 -5.11 -10.43
C VAL A 294 -5.55 -5.30 -11.76
N ALA A 295 -6.00 -6.26 -12.58
CA ALA A 295 -5.41 -6.54 -13.89
C ALA A 295 -5.47 -5.34 -14.83
N GLN A 296 -6.66 -4.75 -14.99
CA GLN A 296 -6.85 -3.56 -15.83
C GLN A 296 -6.01 -2.38 -15.34
N SER A 297 -5.91 -2.20 -14.02
CA SER A 297 -5.14 -1.12 -13.41
C SER A 297 -3.62 -1.29 -13.58
N ASN A 298 -3.13 -2.53 -13.52
CA ASN A 298 -1.72 -2.88 -13.71
C ASN A 298 -1.29 -2.74 -15.19
N GLU A 299 -2.11 -3.17 -16.15
CA GLU A 299 -1.79 -3.19 -17.58
C GLU A 299 -1.56 -1.79 -18.20
N GLN A 300 -2.07 -0.76 -17.54
CA GLN A 300 -1.94 0.64 -17.99
C GLN A 300 -0.79 1.39 -17.30
N LEU A 301 0.12 0.73 -16.57
CA LEU A 301 1.28 1.37 -15.93
C LEU A 301 2.33 1.84 -16.96
N ARG A 302 1.92 2.70 -17.89
CA ARG A 302 2.68 3.01 -19.11
C ARG A 302 3.60 4.21 -18.96
N THR A 303 3.10 5.27 -18.34
CA THR A 303 3.79 6.56 -18.32
C THR A 303 4.04 7.08 -16.92
N MET A 304 5.22 7.68 -16.74
CA MET A 304 5.55 8.41 -15.52
C MET A 304 4.65 9.63 -15.38
N ASP A 305 4.30 9.96 -14.13
CA ASP A 305 3.57 11.19 -13.82
C ASP A 305 4.33 12.40 -14.40
N PRO A 306 3.69 13.25 -15.23
CA PRO A 306 4.36 14.37 -15.88
C PRO A 306 5.00 15.35 -14.91
N GLN A 307 4.48 15.48 -13.68
CA GLN A 307 5.10 16.32 -12.67
C GLN A 307 6.45 15.73 -12.24
N ARG A 308 6.52 14.41 -12.05
CA ARG A 308 7.78 13.71 -11.74
C ARG A 308 8.77 13.77 -12.89
N ALA A 309 8.28 13.64 -14.12
CA ALA A 309 9.14 13.75 -15.30
C ALA A 309 9.80 15.15 -15.43
N ASN A 310 9.21 16.19 -14.83
CA ASN A 310 9.63 17.58 -14.97
C ASN A 310 10.11 18.23 -13.66
N ASP A 311 10.24 17.49 -12.56
CA ASP A 311 10.62 18.05 -11.25
C ASP A 311 12.14 18.21 -11.05
N GLY A 312 12.95 17.82 -12.04
CA GLY A 312 14.42 17.85 -11.99
C GLY A 312 15.04 16.75 -11.12
N THR A 313 14.22 15.85 -10.58
CA THR A 313 14.62 14.76 -9.71
C THR A 313 15.12 13.57 -10.53
N ARG A 314 16.21 12.94 -10.08
CA ARG A 314 16.69 11.70 -10.67
C ARG A 314 15.82 10.53 -10.20
N TYR A 315 15.30 9.76 -11.15
CA TYR A 315 14.58 8.52 -10.93
C TYR A 315 15.27 7.37 -11.67
N VAL A 316 15.24 6.17 -11.08
CA VAL A 316 15.70 4.95 -11.76
C VAL A 316 14.52 4.32 -12.50
N VAL A 317 14.52 4.43 -13.83
CA VAL A 317 13.49 3.85 -14.70
C VAL A 317 14.19 2.89 -15.67
N PRO A 318 13.67 1.67 -15.90
CA PRO A 318 14.30 0.72 -16.80
C PRO A 318 14.27 1.18 -18.26
N GLU A 319 15.10 0.54 -19.09
CA GLU A 319 15.02 0.69 -20.54
C GLU A 319 13.61 0.30 -21.02
N GLY A 320 13.03 1.09 -21.92
CA GLY A 320 11.61 0.95 -22.32
C GLY A 320 10.61 1.65 -21.39
N GLY A 321 11.08 2.33 -20.35
CA GLY A 321 10.24 3.18 -19.50
C GLY A 321 9.40 2.41 -18.48
N MET A 322 8.38 3.06 -17.93
CA MET A 322 7.52 2.43 -16.91
C MET A 322 6.68 1.29 -17.47
N GLU A 323 6.27 1.36 -18.73
CA GLU A 323 5.52 0.29 -19.38
C GLU A 323 6.30 -1.03 -19.35
N ALA A 324 7.54 -1.03 -19.84
CA ALA A 324 8.40 -2.22 -19.83
C ALA A 324 8.77 -2.68 -18.41
N GLY A 325 8.77 -1.75 -17.45
CA GLY A 325 9.16 -2.00 -16.07
C GLY A 325 8.07 -2.53 -15.16
N LEU A 326 6.79 -2.26 -15.45
CA LEU A 326 5.70 -2.56 -14.50
C LEU A 326 4.41 -3.08 -15.16
N ALA A 327 4.11 -2.68 -16.39
CA ALA A 327 2.81 -2.95 -16.98
C ALA A 327 2.66 -4.43 -17.32
N GLY A 328 1.56 -5.03 -16.86
CA GLY A 328 1.29 -6.45 -17.02
C GLY A 328 2.24 -7.35 -16.23
N GLN A 329 2.88 -6.82 -15.18
CA GLN A 329 3.87 -7.55 -14.38
C GLN A 329 3.51 -7.60 -12.89
N VAL A 330 3.82 -8.73 -12.26
CA VAL A 330 3.75 -8.96 -10.80
C VAL A 330 4.89 -9.85 -10.35
N VAL A 331 5.23 -9.79 -9.05
CA VAL A 331 6.28 -10.62 -8.47
C VAL A 331 5.70 -11.55 -7.42
N LEU A 332 5.83 -12.84 -7.63
CA LEU A 332 5.45 -13.90 -6.70
C LEU A 332 6.65 -14.20 -5.80
N LEU A 333 6.47 -14.16 -4.48
CA LEU A 333 7.52 -14.55 -3.54
C LEU A 333 7.21 -15.92 -2.95
N HIS A 334 8.16 -16.84 -3.03
CA HIS A 334 8.01 -18.16 -2.44
C HIS A 334 8.51 -18.17 -0.99
N THR A 335 7.58 -18.27 -0.05
CA THR A 335 7.96 -18.51 1.35
C THR A 335 8.50 -19.93 1.46
N ARG A 336 9.66 -20.11 2.11
CA ARG A 336 10.23 -21.46 2.30
C ARG A 336 9.24 -22.28 3.13
N THR A 337 8.56 -23.21 2.48
CA THR A 337 7.84 -24.28 3.17
C THR A 337 8.93 -25.16 3.75
N LEU A 338 9.01 -25.24 5.09
CA LEU A 338 9.71 -26.34 5.73
C LEU A 338 9.01 -27.62 5.24
N THR A 339 9.51 -28.23 4.16
CA THR A 339 9.34 -29.65 3.98
C THR A 339 9.97 -30.26 5.22
N ARG A 340 9.11 -30.73 6.12
CA ARG A 340 9.49 -31.65 7.17
C ARG A 340 10.08 -32.86 6.46
N GLN A 341 11.41 -32.84 6.26
CA GLN A 341 12.18 -34.04 5.99
C GLN A 341 12.00 -34.91 7.23
N GLU A 342 11.06 -35.83 7.15
CA GLU A 342 11.08 -37.01 7.99
C GLU A 342 12.24 -37.86 7.44
N ASP A 343 13.40 -37.74 8.09
CA ASP A 343 14.43 -38.78 8.07
C ASP A 343 14.06 -39.91 9.03
#